data_AF-A0A8J7PIN2-F1
#
_entry.id   AF-A0A8J7PIN2-F1
#
_cell.length_a   1.000
_cell.length_b   1.000
_cell.length_c   1.000
_cell.angle_alpha   90.00
_cell.angle_beta   90.00
_cell.angle_gamma   90.00
#
_symmetry.space_group_name_H-M   'P 1'
#
loop_
_entity.id
_entity.type
_entity.pdbx_description
1 polymer ?
#
loop_
_entity_poly.entity_id
_entity_poly.type
_entity_poly.pdbx_seq_one_letter_code
_entity_poly.pdbx_strand_id
1 'polypeptide(L)'
;MSHKLIYILISAICILGTLYFAAINTQSIECSFVGQKFTVSLALIVVKLFVLGGATAFCLQRLRRREEKSEQKQLEWKAQDAKLQVEIQGDTVKLLEAKIATLETALEKALKKKN
;
A
#
# COMPACT_ATOMS: atom_id res chain seq x y z
N MET A 1 -23.74 -1.66 12.27
CA MET A 1 -23.01 -0.37 12.19
C MET A 1 -21.70 -0.59 11.43
N SER A 2 -21.40 0.26 10.44
CA SER A 2 -20.11 0.20 9.73
C SER A 2 -18.97 0.31 10.73
N HIS A 3 -17.95 -0.55 10.63
CA HIS A 3 -16.80 -0.57 11.55
C HIS A 3 -16.13 0.82 11.66
N LYS A 4 -16.24 1.64 10.60
CA LYS A 4 -15.81 3.04 10.59
C LYS A 4 -16.43 3.89 11.71
N LEU A 5 -17.73 3.74 11.97
CA LEU A 5 -18.43 4.49 13.03
C LEU A 5 -17.93 4.09 14.42
N ILE A 6 -17.63 2.80 14.63
CA ILE A 6 -17.09 2.30 15.90
C ILE A 6 -15.71 2.92 16.15
N TYR A 7 -14.83 2.94 15.14
CA TYR A 7 -13.51 3.57 15.28
C TYR A 7 -13.59 5.08 15.54
N ILE A 8 -14.52 5.78 14.89
CA ILE A 8 -14.76 7.21 15.13
C ILE A 8 -15.19 7.44 16.59
N LEU A 9 -16.17 6.65 17.07
CA LEU A 9 -16.64 6.71 18.46
C LEU A 9 -15.52 6.46 19.46
N ILE A 10 -14.72 5.41 19.26
CA ILE A 10 -13.57 5.11 20.13
C ILE A 10 -12.59 6.28 20.13
N SER A 11 -12.26 6.86 18.97
CA SER A 11 -11.35 8.00 18.90
C SER A 11 -11.89 9.22 19.65
N ALA A 12 -13.20 9.49 19.53
CA ALA A 12 -13.85 10.60 20.21
C ALA A 12 -13.82 10.39 21.74
N ILE A 13 -14.10 9.18 22.21
CA ILE A 13 -14.01 8.82 23.63
C ILE A 13 -12.58 8.99 24.15
N CYS A 14 -11.57 8.53 23.39
CA CYS A 14 -10.17 8.70 23.78
C CYS A 14 -9.75 10.18 23.85
N ILE A 15 -10.17 11.00 22.89
CA ILE A 15 -9.88 12.45 22.89
C ILE A 15 -10.56 13.11 24.09
N LEU A 16 -11.86 12.90 24.28
CA LEU A 16 -12.62 13.49 25.38
C LEU A 16 -12.08 13.03 26.74
N GLY A 17 -11.75 11.74 26.89
CA GLY A 17 -11.15 11.19 28.10
C GLY A 17 -9.78 11.80 28.40
N THR A 18 -8.95 12.03 27.37
CA THR A 18 -7.64 12.67 27.53
C THR A 18 -7.79 14.13 27.97
N LEU A 19 -8.72 14.88 27.37
CA LEU A 19 -9.01 16.26 27.73
C LEU A 19 -9.56 16.36 29.16
N TYR A 20 -10.49 15.49 29.53
CA TYR A 20 -11.06 15.42 30.87
C TYR A 20 -9.99 15.08 31.92
N PHE A 21 -9.13 14.10 31.63
CA PHE A 21 -8.02 13.73 32.50
C PHE A 21 -7.05 14.91 32.70
N ALA A 22 -6.70 15.61 31.62
CA ALA A 22 -5.83 16.77 31.67
C ALA A 22 -6.45 17.95 32.46
N ALA A 23 -7.77 18.15 32.34
CA ALA A 23 -8.48 19.22 33.04
C ALA A 23 -8.55 18.99 34.56
N ILE A 24 -8.70 17.74 35.00
CA ILE A 24 -8.77 17.40 36.43
C ILE A 24 -7.39 17.32 37.06
N ASN A 25 -6.38 16.86 36.31
CA ASN A 25 -5.05 16.63 36.83
C ASN A 25 -4.09 17.77 36.45
N THR A 26 -4.26 18.91 37.11
CA THR A 26 -3.42 20.11 36.92
C THR A 26 -2.15 20.13 37.77
N GLN A 27 -1.92 19.07 38.55
CA GLN A 27 -0.75 18.95 39.42
C GLN A 27 0.56 19.03 38.61
N SER A 28 1.56 19.66 39.21
CA SER A 28 2.91 19.69 38.64
C SER A 28 3.73 18.56 39.24
N ILE A 29 4.43 17.83 38.37
CA ILE A 29 5.29 16.71 38.74
C ILE A 29 6.75 17.04 38.41
N GLU A 30 7.67 16.56 39.24
CA GLU A 30 9.10 16.63 38.95
C GLU A 30 9.47 15.57 37.91
N CYS A 31 10.04 16.01 36.80
CA CYS A 31 10.60 15.15 35.78
C CYS A 31 12.11 15.37 35.72
N SER A 32 12.86 14.28 35.81
CA SER A 32 14.30 14.31 35.61
C SER A 32 14.61 14.10 34.13
N PHE A 33 15.28 15.06 33.50
CA PHE A 33 15.75 14.96 32.13
C PHE A 33 17.22 15.37 32.06
N VAL A 34 18.09 14.46 31.60
CA VAL A 34 19.54 14.68 31.42
C VAL A 34 20.19 15.31 32.67
N GLY A 35 19.98 14.69 33.84
CA GLY A 35 20.56 15.11 35.11
C GLY A 35 19.97 16.38 35.73
N GLN A 36 19.03 17.06 35.06
CA GLN A 36 18.32 18.21 35.61
C GLN A 36 16.88 17.85 35.96
N LYS A 37 16.36 18.44 37.04
CA LYS A 37 14.97 18.29 37.48
C LYS A 37 14.15 19.48 36.98
N PHE A 38 13.05 19.19 36.29
CA PHE A 38 12.10 20.18 35.82
C PHE A 38 10.73 19.88 36.39
N THR A 39 10.05 20.90 36.90
CA THR A 39 8.66 20.78 37.32
C THR A 39 7.78 21.07 36.11
N VAL A 40 6.98 20.09 35.70
CA VAL A 40 6.10 20.21 34.53
C VAL A 40 4.70 19.78 34.92
N SER A 41 3.68 20.47 34.38
CA SER A 41 2.29 20.07 34.59
C SER A 41 2.02 18.68 33.97
N LEU A 42 1.39 17.80 34.74
CA LEU A 42 1.01 16.46 34.28
C LEU A 42 0.11 16.53 33.04
N ALA A 43 -0.80 17.50 33.01
CA ALA A 43 -1.67 17.77 31.86
C ALA A 43 -0.85 18.00 30.58
N LEU A 44 0.22 18.80 30.64
CA LEU A 44 1.09 19.05 29.49
C LEU A 44 1.81 17.80 29.01
N ILE A 45 2.25 16.92 29.92
CA ILE A 45 2.93 15.68 29.57
C ILE A 45 1.96 14.74 28.84
N VAL A 46 0.75 14.56 29.38
CA VAL A 46 -0.27 13.68 28.80
C VAL A 46 -0.69 14.18 27.42
N VAL A 47 -0.92 15.48 27.24
CA VAL A 47 -1.26 16.05 25.94
C VAL A 47 -0.12 15.87 24.94
N LYS A 48 1.14 16.09 25.33
CA LYS A 48 2.30 15.88 24.46
C LYS A 48 2.42 14.42 24.01
N LEU A 49 2.27 13.47 24.93
CA LEU A 49 2.31 12.04 24.62
C LEU A 49 1.14 11.62 23.69
N PHE A 50 -0.05 12.16 23.91
CA PHE A 50 -1.21 11.91 23.05
C PHE A 50 -0.97 12.41 21.62
N VAL A 51 -0.47 13.63 21.47
CA VAL A 51 -0.11 14.21 20.15
C VAL A 51 0.98 13.37 19.47
N LEU A 52 2.00 12.95 20.22
CA LEU A 52 3.09 12.12 19.69
C LEU A 52 2.60 10.74 19.23
N GLY A 53 1.70 10.12 19.99
CA GLY A 53 1.02 8.88 19.59
C GLY A 53 0.20 9.05 18.31
N GLY A 54 -0.57 10.15 18.20
CA GLY A 54 -1.33 10.50 17.01
C GLY A 54 -0.46 10.71 15.77
N ALA A 55 0.66 11.44 15.92
CA ALA A 55 1.64 11.64 14.85
C ALA A 55 2.26 10.31 14.39
N THR A 56 2.60 9.43 15.34
CA THR A 56 3.17 8.11 15.04
C THR A 56 2.17 7.23 14.28
N ALA A 57 0.90 7.21 14.71
CA ALA A 57 -0.17 6.49 14.02
C ALA A 57 -0.38 7.01 12.60
N PHE A 58 -0.33 8.34 12.40
CA PHE A 58 -0.41 8.96 11.07
C PHE A 58 0.76 8.54 10.18
N CYS A 59 1.99 8.56 10.69
CA CYS A 59 3.18 8.08 9.97
C CYS A 59 3.05 6.60 9.55
N LEU A 60 2.60 5.74 10.47
CA LEU A 60 2.35 4.32 10.18
C LEU A 60 1.28 4.12 9.11
N GLN A 61 0.18 4.87 9.18
CA GLN A 61 -0.89 4.81 8.17
C GLN A 61 -0.37 5.24 6.79
N ARG A 62 0.49 6.26 6.74
CA ARG A 62 1.10 6.73 5.49
C ARG A 62 2.06 5.70 4.89
N LEU A 63 2.82 4.99 5.72
CA LEU A 63 3.69 3.88 5.29
C LEU A 63 2.86 2.74 4.70
N ARG A 64 1.82 2.27 5.40
CA ARG A 64 0.93 1.21 4.92
C ARG A 64 0.26 1.55 3.58
N ARG A 65 -0.23 2.78 3.41
CA ARG A 65 -0.81 3.23 2.13
C ARG A 65 0.19 3.23 0.98
N ARG A 66 1.49 3.40 1.25
CA ARG A 66 2.53 3.29 0.23
C ARG A 66 2.76 1.84 -0.18
N GLU A 67 2.76 0.93 0.79
CA GLU A 67 2.88 -0.51 0.56
C GLU A 67 1.71 -1.03 -0.28
N GLU A 68 0.47 -0.70 0.10
CA GLU A 68 -0.74 -1.07 -0.66
C GLU A 68 -0.70 -0.58 -2.12
N LYS A 69 -0.24 0.65 -2.35
CA LYS A 69 -0.06 1.18 -3.71
C LYS A 69 1.03 0.46 -4.50
N SER A 70 2.09 0.01 -3.82
CA SER A 70 3.16 -0.76 -4.44
C SER A 70 2.66 -2.14 -4.87
N GLU A 71 1.91 -2.81 -4.01
CA GLU A 71 1.30 -4.12 -4.30
C GLU A 71 0.30 -4.03 -5.46
N GLN A 72 -0.55 -3.01 -5.48
CA GLN A 72 -1.47 -2.77 -6.59
C GLN A 72 -0.74 -2.59 -7.92
N LYS A 73 0.34 -1.80 -7.95
CA LYS A 73 1.16 -1.64 -9.16
C LYS A 73 1.83 -2.93 -9.60
N GLN A 74 2.29 -3.76 -8.67
CA GLN A 74 2.86 -5.08 -9.00
C GLN A 74 1.81 -6.01 -9.62
N LEU A 75 0.58 -5.98 -9.13
CA LEU A 75 -0.53 -6.74 -9.72
C LEU A 75 -0.87 -6.25 -11.13
N GLU A 76 -0.89 -4.93 -11.35
CA GLU A 76 -1.11 -4.33 -12.67
C GLU A 76 -0.01 -4.73 -13.67
N TRP A 77 1.26 -4.71 -13.26
CA TRP A 77 2.37 -5.16 -14.10
C TRP A 77 2.29 -6.64 -14.45
N LYS A 78 1.97 -7.50 -13.47
CA LYS A 78 1.76 -8.94 -13.75
C LYS A 78 0.60 -9.17 -14.73
N ALA A 79 -0.47 -8.39 -14.63
CA ALA A 79 -1.59 -8.48 -15.56
C ALA A 79 -1.22 -8.00 -16.97
N GLN A 80 -0.35 -6.99 -17.09
CA GLN A 80 0.19 -6.54 -18.39
C GLN A 80 1.13 -7.57 -18.99
N ASP A 81 2.04 -8.14 -18.21
CA ASP A 81 2.95 -9.19 -18.69
C ASP A 81 2.19 -10.42 -19.19
N ALA A 82 1.11 -10.82 -18.50
CA ALA A 82 0.25 -11.90 -18.94
C ALA A 82 -0.44 -11.59 -20.29
N LYS A 83 -0.91 -10.36 -20.49
CA LYS A 83 -1.47 -9.91 -21.77
C LYS A 83 -0.43 -9.93 -22.89
N LEU A 84 0.77 -9.43 -22.60
CA LEU A 84 1.87 -9.39 -23.55
C LEU A 84 2.29 -10.81 -23.97
N GLN A 85 2.34 -11.76 -23.03
CA GLN A 85 2.63 -13.16 -23.36
C GLN A 85 1.57 -13.78 -24.27
N VAL A 86 0.29 -13.47 -24.07
CA VAL A 86 -0.80 -13.94 -24.95
C VAL A 86 -0.67 -13.35 -26.35
N GLU A 87 -0.33 -12.06 -26.47
CA GLU A 87 -0.08 -11.41 -27.76
C GLU A 87 1.12 -12.05 -28.48
N ILE A 88 2.23 -12.29 -27.78
CA ILE A 88 3.43 -12.95 -28.33
C ILE A 88 3.09 -14.38 -28.80
N GLN A 89 2.29 -15.13 -28.04
CA GLN A 89 1.84 -16.46 -28.47
C GLN A 89 0.96 -16.38 -29.72
N GLY A 90 0.04 -15.43 -29.79
CA GLY A 90 -0.77 -15.19 -30.99
C GLY A 90 0.07 -14.86 -32.22
N ASP A 91 1.06 -13.99 -32.08
CA ASP A 91 1.93 -13.59 -33.18
C ASP A 91 2.88 -14.71 -33.61
N THR A 92 3.37 -15.53 -32.68
CA THR A 92 4.16 -16.72 -33.02
C THR A 92 3.35 -17.78 -33.77
N VAL A 93 2.08 -17.98 -33.40
CA VAL A 93 1.18 -18.87 -34.15
C VAL A 93 0.98 -18.37 -35.57
N LYS A 94 0.68 -17.07 -35.76
CA LYS A 94 0.53 -16.48 -37.10
C LYS A 94 1.80 -16.58 -37.94
N LEU A 95 2.97 -16.38 -37.32
CA LEU A 95 4.26 -16.55 -38.00
C LEU A 95 4.47 -18.00 -38.46
N LEU A 96 4.11 -18.98 -37.63
CA LEU A 96 4.20 -20.39 -37.97
C LEU A 96 3.24 -20.77 -39.11
N GLU A 97 2.00 -20.28 -39.06
CA GLU A 97 1.02 -20.46 -40.14
C GLU A 97 1.53 -19.89 -41.48
N ALA A 98 2.09 -18.68 -41.46
CA ALA A 98 2.68 -18.08 -42.65
C ALA A 98 3.85 -18.92 -43.20
N LYS A 99 4.71 -19.46 -42.33
CA LYS A 99 5.82 -20.34 -42.75
C LYS A 99 5.32 -21.66 -43.35
N ILE A 100 4.29 -22.27 -42.77
CA ILE A 100 3.67 -23.50 -43.29
C ILE A 100 3.10 -23.24 -44.69
N ALA A 101 2.31 -22.20 -44.87
CA ALA A 101 1.72 -21.85 -46.17
C ALA A 101 2.80 -21.60 -47.25
N THR A 102 3.93 -20.99 -46.86
CA THR A 102 5.06 -20.76 -47.76
C THR A 102 5.77 -22.08 -48.14
N LEU A 103 5.89 -23.01 -47.19
CA LEU A 103 6.48 -24.33 -47.44
C LEU A 103 5.57 -25.21 -48.31
N GLU A 104 4.26 -25.18 -48.09
CA GLU A 104 3.28 -25.91 -48.92
C GLU A 104 3.29 -25.42 -50.37
N THR A 105 3.28 -24.10 -50.58
CA THR A 105 3.40 -23.52 -51.93
C THR A 105 4.74 -23.83 -52.60
N ALA A 106 5.83 -23.86 -51.84
CA ALA A 106 7.14 -24.29 -52.34
C ALA A 106 7.15 -25.78 -52.71
N LEU A 107 6.51 -26.64 -51.91
CA LEU A 107 6.39 -28.08 -52.15
C LEU A 107 5.53 -28.37 -53.39
N GLU A 108 4.38 -27.71 -53.53
CA GLU A 108 3.54 -27.83 -54.74
C GLU A 108 4.29 -27.40 -56.00
N LYS A 109 5.04 -26.29 -55.95
CA LYS A 109 5.89 -25.86 -57.06
C LYS A 109 6.98 -26.87 -57.37
N ALA A 110 7.60 -27.48 -56.36
CA ALA A 110 8.63 -28.49 -56.56
C ALA A 110 8.06 -29.79 -57.16
N LEU A 111 6.89 -30.24 -56.70
CA LEU A 111 6.18 -31.40 -57.24
C LEU A 111 5.71 -31.19 -58.67
N LYS A 112 5.16 -30.01 -59.01
CA LYS A 112 4.78 -29.65 -60.38
C LYS A 112 5.96 -29.53 -61.36
N LYS A 113 7.20 -29.39 -60.85
CA LYS A 113 8.41 -29.30 -61.68
C LYS A 113 9.11 -30.66 -61.87
N LYS A 114 8.69 -31.69 -61.12
CA LYS A 114 9.28 -33.04 -61.13
C LYS A 114 8.49 -34.02 -61.99
N ASN A 115 7.22 -33.72 -62.29
CA ASN A 115 6.42 -34.32 -63.35
C ASN A 115 6.46 -33.44 -64.60
#